data_AF-A0A9N9LV71-F1
#
_entry.id   AF-A0A9N9LV71-F1
#
_cell.length_a   1.000
_cell.length_b   1.000
_cell.length_c   1.000
_cell.angle_alpha   90.00
_cell.angle_beta   90.00
_cell.angle_gamma   90.00
#
_symmetry.space_group_name_H-M   'P 1'
#
loop_
_entity.id
_entity.type
_entity.pdbx_description
1 polymer ?
#
loop_
_entity_poly.entity_id
_entity_poly.type
_entity_poly.pdbx_seq_one_letter_code
_entity_poly.pdbx_strand_id
1 'polypeptide(L)'
;MANRTYSSDQLGHWEECISLPPRFRRLASPILDLEYLITLHTHQIVKIPYENLSLHYTPTPRVSLNPQDLFQKIVGNARGRGGYCMEGSIFFNSILRSLGFKVERGVGVPQGKYDGWVHIVNIVTLPDGSKYSVDVAFGGDGQVVPLPLTPFSEEPPVFTNFGSQQIRLIHAPVPPENQESPAATQSLSSQYAKFVDEEPQRF
;
A
#
# COMPACT_ATOMS: atom_id res chain seq x y z
N MET A 1 -8.93 7.05 -21.71
CA MET A 1 -9.16 7.61 -20.35
C MET A 1 -8.94 6.49 -19.36
N ALA A 2 -8.12 6.68 -18.33
CA ALA A 2 -7.93 5.65 -17.30
C ALA A 2 -9.29 5.35 -16.64
N ASN A 3 -9.69 4.08 -16.61
CA ASN A 3 -10.96 3.67 -16.05
C ASN A 3 -10.93 3.91 -14.53
N ARG A 4 -11.65 4.94 -14.05
CA ARG A 4 -11.71 5.29 -12.62
C ARG A 4 -12.55 4.24 -11.90
N THR A 5 -11.98 3.58 -10.91
CA THR A 5 -12.69 2.57 -10.10
C THR A 5 -13.74 3.22 -9.20
N TYR A 6 -13.43 4.38 -8.63
CA TYR A 6 -14.34 5.12 -7.73
C TYR A 6 -14.83 6.42 -8.36
N SER A 7 -16.08 6.76 -8.07
CA SER A 7 -16.73 7.98 -8.52
C SER A 7 -16.21 9.23 -7.82
N SER A 8 -16.65 10.40 -8.30
CA SER A 8 -16.32 11.68 -7.67
C SER A 8 -16.75 11.72 -6.20
N ASP A 9 -17.97 11.28 -5.93
CA ASP A 9 -18.60 11.34 -4.60
C ASP A 9 -17.98 10.32 -3.64
N GLN A 10 -17.66 9.12 -4.14
CA GLN A 10 -16.97 8.09 -3.34
C GLN A 10 -15.62 8.60 -2.83
N LEU A 11 -14.84 9.24 -3.68
CA LEU A 11 -13.57 9.82 -3.27
C LEU A 11 -13.77 10.94 -2.23
N GLY A 12 -14.82 11.76 -2.35
CA GLY A 12 -15.15 12.77 -1.32
C GLY A 12 -15.45 12.16 0.04
N HIS A 13 -16.27 11.10 0.09
CA HIS A 13 -16.55 10.38 1.33
C HIS A 13 -15.29 9.72 1.92
N TRP A 14 -14.40 9.19 1.07
CA TRP A 14 -13.13 8.64 1.54
C TRP A 14 -12.21 9.73 2.12
N GLU A 15 -12.08 10.88 1.44
CA GLU A 15 -11.31 12.03 1.94
C GLU A 15 -11.81 12.49 3.32
N GLU A 16 -13.12 12.49 3.54
CA GLU A 16 -13.72 12.77 4.85
C GLU A 16 -13.40 11.67 5.87
N CYS A 17 -13.54 10.40 5.49
CA CYS A 17 -13.26 9.24 6.32
C CYS A 17 -11.83 9.25 6.89
N ILE A 18 -10.84 9.56 6.05
CA ILE A 18 -9.43 9.67 6.48
C ILE A 18 -9.09 11.05 7.07
N SER A 19 -10.08 11.92 7.23
CA SER A 19 -9.90 13.29 7.74
C SER A 19 -8.85 14.09 6.96
N LEU A 20 -8.86 13.98 5.62
CA LEU A 20 -7.88 14.63 4.76
C LEU A 20 -8.02 16.17 4.84
N PRO A 21 -6.91 16.92 5.04
CA PRO A 21 -6.97 18.37 5.13
C PRO A 21 -7.50 19.00 3.84
N PRO A 22 -8.31 20.09 3.90
CA PRO A 22 -8.95 20.67 2.72
C PRO A 22 -8.01 20.99 1.55
N ARG A 23 -6.78 21.46 1.82
CA ARG A 23 -5.78 21.77 0.79
C ARG A 23 -5.30 20.56 -0.01
N PHE A 24 -5.43 19.36 0.55
CA PHE A 24 -5.07 18.10 -0.10
C PHE A 24 -6.30 17.37 -0.66
N ARG A 25 -7.52 17.89 -0.50
CA ARG A 25 -8.70 17.27 -1.12
C ARG A 25 -8.67 17.49 -2.62
N ARG A 26 -9.18 16.51 -3.38
CA ARG A 26 -9.19 16.55 -4.85
C ARG A 26 -9.84 17.82 -5.41
N LEU A 27 -10.84 18.39 -4.74
CA LEU A 27 -11.48 19.63 -5.19
C LEU A 27 -10.55 20.85 -5.18
N ALA A 28 -9.49 20.84 -4.36
CA ALA A 28 -8.42 21.83 -4.40
C ALA A 28 -7.42 21.57 -5.54
N SER A 29 -7.59 20.49 -6.31
CA SER A 29 -6.72 20.07 -7.41
C SER A 29 -5.23 20.02 -7.01
N PRO A 30 -4.87 19.25 -5.97
CA PRO A 30 -3.49 19.15 -5.51
C PRO A 30 -2.58 18.59 -6.61
N ILE A 31 -1.32 19.03 -6.59
CA ILE A 31 -0.28 18.48 -7.46
C ILE A 31 -0.05 17.03 -7.05
N LEU A 32 0.09 16.13 -8.03
CA LEU A 32 0.37 14.71 -7.79
C LEU A 32 1.85 14.49 -7.47
N ASP A 33 2.34 15.12 -6.41
CA ASP A 33 3.74 15.06 -5.96
C ASP A 33 3.91 14.18 -4.72
N LEU A 34 5.15 14.18 -4.19
CA LEU A 34 5.50 13.40 -3.01
C LEU A 34 4.79 13.92 -1.74
N GLU A 35 4.59 15.22 -1.58
CA GLU A 35 3.91 15.77 -0.40
C GLU A 35 2.47 15.28 -0.34
N TYR A 36 1.78 15.30 -1.48
CA TYR A 36 0.44 14.78 -1.58
C TYR A 36 0.40 13.27 -1.31
N LEU A 37 1.32 12.50 -1.90
CA LEU A 37 1.40 11.05 -1.69
C LEU A 37 1.67 10.68 -0.23
N ILE A 38 2.61 11.37 0.44
CA ILE A 38 2.89 11.22 1.88
C ILE A 38 1.61 11.49 2.68
N THR A 39 0.93 12.60 2.40
CA THR A 39 -0.28 12.97 3.13
C THR A 39 -1.36 11.91 3.01
N LEU A 40 -1.64 11.42 1.81
CA LEU A 40 -2.64 10.37 1.58
C LEU A 40 -2.28 9.08 2.32
N HIS A 41 -1.01 8.66 2.24
CA HIS A 41 -0.51 7.47 2.91
C HIS A 41 -0.64 7.57 4.43
N THR A 42 -0.12 8.65 5.04
CA THR A 42 -0.17 8.86 6.49
C THR A 42 -1.61 8.90 7.00
N HIS A 43 -2.49 9.65 6.35
CA HIS A 43 -3.90 9.71 6.77
C HIS A 43 -4.61 8.36 6.62
N GLN A 44 -4.30 7.59 5.58
CA GLN A 44 -4.85 6.25 5.39
C GLN A 44 -4.45 5.31 6.54
N ILE A 45 -3.17 5.22 6.87
CA ILE A 45 -2.68 4.29 7.92
C ILE A 45 -3.10 4.70 9.33
N VAL A 46 -3.31 6.00 9.57
CA VAL A 46 -3.76 6.51 10.88
C VAL A 46 -5.26 6.28 11.09
N LYS A 47 -6.07 6.32 10.02
CA LYS A 47 -7.54 6.31 10.14
C LYS A 47 -8.18 4.97 9.83
N ILE A 48 -7.62 4.19 8.90
CA ILE A 48 -8.20 2.92 8.47
C ILE A 48 -7.52 1.77 9.22
N PRO A 49 -8.25 1.01 10.05
CA PRO A 49 -7.65 -0.07 10.83
C PRO A 49 -7.13 -1.21 9.97
N TYR A 50 -5.97 -1.76 10.33
CA TYR A 50 -5.57 -3.08 9.84
C TYR A 50 -6.27 -4.17 10.67
N GLU A 51 -7.04 -5.06 10.02
CA GLU A 51 -7.85 -6.06 10.73
C GLU A 51 -8.16 -7.30 9.88
N ASN A 52 -8.40 -8.43 10.53
CA ASN A 52 -8.81 -9.69 9.90
C ASN A 52 -10.10 -10.28 10.51
N LEU A 53 -10.92 -9.44 11.14
CA LEU A 53 -12.13 -9.84 11.88
C LEU A 53 -13.12 -10.61 11.00
N SER A 54 -13.21 -10.27 9.70
CA SER A 54 -14.09 -10.99 8.77
C SER A 54 -13.71 -12.46 8.62
N LEU A 55 -12.43 -12.82 8.79
CA LEU A 55 -11.98 -14.20 8.71
C LEU A 55 -12.29 -15.01 9.98
N HIS A 56 -12.38 -14.35 11.14
CA HIS A 56 -12.51 -15.01 12.44
C HIS A 56 -13.92 -14.96 13.02
N TYR A 57 -14.71 -13.95 12.67
CA TYR A 57 -15.97 -13.63 13.36
C TYR A 57 -17.17 -13.51 12.42
N THR A 58 -17.11 -14.14 11.25
CA THR A 58 -18.26 -14.25 10.34
C THR A 58 -18.68 -15.71 10.17
N PRO A 59 -19.99 -16.00 10.02
CA PRO A 59 -20.46 -17.36 9.74
C PRO A 59 -19.91 -17.94 8.43
N THR A 60 -19.48 -17.06 7.51
CA THR A 60 -18.86 -17.44 6.24
C THR A 60 -17.57 -16.65 6.10
N PRO A 61 -16.39 -17.25 6.40
CA PRO A 61 -15.10 -16.56 6.37
C PRO A 61 -14.68 -16.30 4.91
N ARG A 62 -15.34 -15.33 4.30
CA ARG A 62 -15.11 -14.88 2.94
C ARG A 62 -14.80 -13.39 2.97
N VAL A 63 -13.78 -13.02 2.23
CA VAL A 63 -13.37 -11.64 2.04
C VAL A 63 -13.56 -11.29 0.58
N SER A 64 -14.28 -10.21 0.32
CA SER A 64 -14.43 -9.69 -1.05
C SER A 64 -13.26 -8.76 -1.36
N LEU A 65 -12.68 -8.92 -2.54
CA LEU A 65 -11.68 -8.01 -3.10
C LEU A 65 -12.27 -7.12 -4.21
N ASN A 66 -13.60 -7.15 -4.39
CA ASN A 66 -14.29 -6.23 -5.28
C ASN A 66 -14.14 -4.80 -4.73
N PRO A 67 -13.64 -3.83 -5.53
CA PRO A 67 -13.45 -2.47 -5.05
C PRO A 67 -14.70 -1.83 -4.44
N GLN A 68 -15.90 -2.10 -4.98
CA GLN A 68 -17.14 -1.54 -4.43
C GLN A 68 -17.51 -2.13 -3.08
N ASP A 69 -17.30 -3.43 -2.89
CA ASP A 69 -17.50 -4.08 -1.58
C ASP A 69 -16.51 -3.56 -0.56
N LEU A 70 -15.24 -3.38 -0.95
CA LEU A 70 -14.20 -2.80 -0.11
C LEU A 70 -14.54 -1.37 0.31
N PHE A 71 -15.02 -0.54 -0.63
CA PHE A 71 -15.46 0.81 -0.33
C PHE A 71 -16.63 0.83 0.66
N GLN A 72 -17.64 -0.02 0.45
CA GLN A 72 -18.76 -0.13 1.38
C GLN A 72 -18.31 -0.61 2.76
N LYS A 73 -17.40 -1.60 2.83
CA LYS A 73 -16.84 -2.10 4.09
C LYS A 73 -16.08 -1.01 4.86
N ILE A 74 -15.12 -0.35 4.20
CA ILE A 74 -14.14 0.52 4.82
C ILE A 74 -14.72 1.92 5.08
N VAL A 75 -15.45 2.47 4.11
CA VAL A 75 -15.95 3.85 4.14
C VAL A 75 -17.47 3.86 4.30
N GLY A 76 -18.21 3.27 3.36
CA GLY A 76 -19.65 3.50 3.20
C GLY A 76 -20.52 3.11 4.39
N ASN A 77 -20.20 2.00 5.06
CA ASN A 77 -20.94 1.56 6.23
C ASN A 77 -20.63 2.35 7.51
N ALA A 78 -19.56 3.15 7.54
CA ALA A 78 -19.15 3.97 8.69
C ALA A 78 -19.03 3.18 10.03
N ARG A 79 -18.62 1.92 9.98
CA ARG A 79 -18.48 1.03 11.16
C ARG A 79 -17.07 0.99 11.76
N GLY A 80 -16.15 1.84 11.29
CA GLY A 80 -14.75 1.81 11.71
C GLY A 80 -14.03 0.50 11.34
N ARG A 81 -14.39 -0.10 10.21
CA ARG A 81 -13.76 -1.33 9.70
C ARG A 81 -12.66 -0.98 8.70
N GLY A 82 -11.67 -1.85 8.60
CA GLY A 82 -10.65 -1.77 7.57
C GLY A 82 -10.47 -3.12 6.89
N GLY A 83 -9.24 -3.62 6.81
CA GLY A 83 -8.97 -4.94 6.26
C GLY A 83 -7.50 -5.34 6.39
N TYR A 84 -7.19 -6.59 6.05
CA TYR A 84 -5.82 -7.07 6.04
C TYR A 84 -5.15 -6.74 4.68
N CYS A 85 -3.91 -7.17 4.47
CA CYS A 85 -3.06 -6.72 3.37
C CYS A 85 -3.74 -6.68 1.99
N MET A 86 -4.46 -7.74 1.62
CA MET A 86 -5.12 -7.83 0.31
C MET A 86 -6.24 -6.79 0.16
N GLU A 87 -7.08 -6.64 1.17
CA GLU A 87 -8.18 -5.66 1.17
C GLU A 87 -7.65 -4.24 1.17
N GLY A 88 -6.75 -3.92 2.11
CA GLY A 88 -6.22 -2.58 2.30
C GLY A 88 -5.39 -2.09 1.10
N SER A 89 -4.48 -2.93 0.60
CA SER A 89 -3.62 -2.55 -0.53
C SER A 89 -4.40 -2.42 -1.84
N ILE A 90 -5.39 -3.29 -2.11
CA ILE A 90 -6.25 -3.19 -3.32
C ILE A 90 -7.19 -1.99 -3.22
N PHE A 91 -7.76 -1.74 -2.04
CA PHE A 91 -8.60 -0.56 -1.81
C PHE A 91 -7.81 0.71 -2.10
N PHE A 92 -6.63 0.86 -1.51
CA PHE A 92 -5.81 2.06 -1.66
C PHE A 92 -5.24 2.20 -3.08
N ASN A 93 -4.89 1.09 -3.75
CA ASN A 93 -4.55 1.11 -5.18
C ASN A 93 -5.68 1.73 -6.02
N SER A 94 -6.92 1.30 -5.77
CA SER A 94 -8.10 1.78 -6.48
C SER A 94 -8.37 3.26 -6.22
N ILE A 95 -8.11 3.73 -4.99
CA ILE A 95 -8.16 5.16 -4.64
C ILE A 95 -7.11 5.94 -5.44
N LEU A 96 -5.83 5.57 -5.37
CA LEU A 96 -4.75 6.29 -6.04
C LEU A 96 -4.96 6.36 -7.56
N ARG A 97 -5.38 5.26 -8.18
CA ARG A 97 -5.73 5.23 -9.62
C ARG A 97 -6.90 6.15 -9.95
N SER A 98 -7.91 6.22 -9.08
CA SER A 98 -9.06 7.11 -9.26
C SER A 98 -8.71 8.58 -9.05
N LEU A 99 -7.70 8.88 -8.23
CA LEU A 99 -7.09 10.22 -8.07
C LEU A 99 -6.17 10.62 -9.24
N GLY A 100 -5.78 9.66 -10.09
CA GLY A 100 -4.98 9.91 -11.28
C GLY A 100 -3.48 9.59 -11.15
N PHE A 101 -3.04 9.01 -10.04
CA PHE A 101 -1.67 8.51 -9.94
C PHE A 101 -1.42 7.35 -10.90
N LYS A 102 -0.22 7.27 -11.45
CA LYS A 102 0.28 6.06 -12.12
C LYS A 102 0.72 5.06 -11.04
N VAL A 103 -0.03 3.97 -10.90
CA VAL A 103 0.21 2.98 -9.84
C VAL A 103 0.19 1.57 -10.39
N GLU A 104 1.22 0.81 -10.02
CA GLU A 104 1.38 -0.62 -10.28
C GLU A 104 1.27 -1.39 -8.95
N ARG A 105 0.95 -2.69 -9.01
CA ARG A 105 0.90 -3.54 -7.81
C ARG A 105 2.14 -4.42 -7.79
N GLY A 106 2.90 -4.33 -6.72
CA GLY A 106 3.93 -5.28 -6.33
C GLY A 106 3.40 -6.28 -5.31
N VAL A 107 4.13 -7.37 -5.15
CA VAL A 107 3.73 -8.53 -4.33
C VAL A 107 4.94 -9.05 -3.58
N GLY A 108 4.76 -9.53 -2.36
CA GLY A 108 5.90 -9.80 -1.50
C GLY A 108 5.64 -10.76 -0.36
N VAL A 109 6.70 -11.01 0.41
CA VAL A 109 6.70 -11.81 1.64
C VAL A 109 7.18 -10.92 2.78
N PRO A 110 6.38 -10.70 3.84
CA PRO A 110 6.71 -9.80 4.94
C PRO A 110 8.00 -10.19 5.68
N GLN A 111 8.18 -11.48 6.01
CA GLN A 111 9.36 -12.05 6.66
C GLN A 111 9.41 -13.57 6.43
N GLY A 112 10.61 -14.15 6.55
CA GLY A 112 10.79 -15.61 6.58
C GLY A 112 10.87 -16.27 5.22
N LYS A 113 10.38 -17.51 5.15
CA LYS A 113 10.40 -18.36 3.97
C LYS A 113 9.47 -17.81 2.89
N TYR A 114 9.92 -17.76 1.63
CA TYR A 114 9.03 -17.43 0.52
C TYR A 114 8.04 -18.59 0.31
N ASP A 115 6.83 -18.44 0.86
CA ASP A 115 5.69 -19.36 0.73
C ASP A 115 4.63 -18.84 -0.27
N GLY A 116 5.02 -17.92 -1.17
CA GLY A 116 4.18 -17.41 -2.24
C GLY A 116 3.76 -15.94 -2.08
N TRP A 117 2.62 -15.59 -2.68
CA TRP A 117 2.11 -14.22 -2.82
C TRP A 117 1.25 -13.84 -1.60
N VAL A 118 1.90 -13.49 -0.49
CA VAL A 118 1.23 -13.33 0.81
C VAL A 118 1.02 -11.86 1.23
N HIS A 119 1.62 -10.91 0.51
CA HIS A 119 1.48 -9.48 0.77
C HIS A 119 1.45 -8.66 -0.53
N ILE A 120 0.73 -7.55 -0.53
CA ILE A 120 0.59 -6.64 -1.70
C ILE A 120 1.12 -5.26 -1.31
N VAL A 121 1.98 -4.71 -2.14
CA VAL A 121 2.54 -3.35 -2.01
C VAL A 121 2.18 -2.55 -3.27
N ASN A 122 1.88 -1.26 -3.15
CA ASN A 122 1.67 -0.40 -4.32
C ASN A 122 2.97 0.29 -4.73
N ILE A 123 3.19 0.45 -6.03
CA ILE A 123 4.31 1.21 -6.58
C ILE A 123 3.76 2.41 -7.31
N VAL A 124 4.07 3.61 -6.84
CA VAL A 124 3.60 4.87 -7.44
C VAL A 124 4.73 5.49 -8.23
N THR A 125 4.47 5.83 -9.49
CA THR A 125 5.37 6.65 -10.30
C THR A 125 4.83 8.09 -10.31
N LEU A 126 5.63 9.04 -9.82
CA LEU A 126 5.31 10.46 -9.82
C LEU A 126 5.55 11.08 -11.22
N PRO A 127 5.00 12.29 -11.50
CA PRO A 127 5.19 12.97 -12.78
C PRO A 127 6.64 13.24 -13.18
N ASP A 128 7.55 13.36 -12.20
CA ASP A 128 8.99 13.53 -12.42
C ASP A 128 9.72 12.20 -12.75
N GLY A 129 8.99 11.08 -12.78
CA GLY A 129 9.51 9.75 -13.07
C GLY A 129 10.04 8.99 -11.84
N SER A 130 10.11 9.64 -10.67
CA SER A 130 10.51 8.96 -9.43
C SER A 130 9.47 7.92 -9.00
N LYS A 131 9.94 6.83 -8.40
CA LYS A 131 9.09 5.70 -7.97
C LYS A 131 9.15 5.53 -6.46
N TYR A 132 8.01 5.24 -5.86
CA TYR A 132 7.88 4.98 -4.42
C TYR A 132 7.13 3.69 -4.15
N SER A 133 7.63 2.93 -3.16
CA SER A 133 6.87 1.89 -2.47
C SER A 133 5.84 2.55 -1.56
N VAL A 134 4.59 2.10 -1.65
CA VAL A 134 3.45 2.62 -0.92
C VAL A 134 2.65 1.46 -0.34
N ASP A 135 2.86 1.22 0.94
CA ASP A 135 2.26 0.13 1.70
C ASP A 135 1.49 0.72 2.86
N VAL A 136 0.17 0.61 2.78
CA VAL A 136 -0.77 1.09 3.80
C VAL A 136 -1.39 -0.05 4.61
N ALA A 137 -0.99 -1.30 4.33
CA ALA A 137 -1.66 -2.48 4.85
C ALA A 137 -0.66 -3.57 5.29
N PHE A 138 0.51 -3.18 5.78
CA PHE A 138 1.45 -4.08 6.46
C PHE A 138 1.06 -4.35 7.92
N GLY A 139 0.44 -3.36 8.59
CA GLY A 139 0.20 -3.37 10.03
C GLY A 139 1.23 -2.53 10.80
N GLY A 140 1.48 -2.88 12.06
CA GLY A 140 2.25 -2.05 13.00
C GLY A 140 3.71 -1.81 12.63
N ASP A 141 4.33 -2.72 11.89
CA ASP A 141 5.73 -2.62 11.43
C ASP A 141 5.86 -2.06 10.00
N GLY A 142 4.77 -1.52 9.45
CA GLY A 142 4.75 -0.95 8.10
C GLY A 142 5.48 0.39 8.01
N GLN A 143 5.83 0.77 6.78
CA GLN A 143 6.33 2.12 6.50
C GLN A 143 5.31 3.19 6.92
N VAL A 144 5.75 4.26 7.58
CA VAL A 144 4.89 5.40 7.99
C VAL A 144 4.78 6.49 6.92
N VAL A 145 5.65 6.43 5.91
CA VAL A 145 5.64 7.27 4.70
C VAL A 145 6.06 6.41 3.49
N PRO A 146 5.70 6.79 2.26
CA PRO A 146 6.22 6.19 1.04
C PRO A 146 7.75 6.14 1.00
N LEU A 147 8.32 5.00 0.66
CA LEU A 147 9.77 4.81 0.55
C LEU A 147 10.24 4.88 -0.91
N PRO A 148 11.31 5.64 -1.23
CA PRO A 148 11.79 5.75 -2.60
C PRO A 148 12.37 4.41 -3.08
N LEU A 149 12.04 4.03 -4.31
CA LEU A 149 12.66 2.91 -5.02
C LEU A 149 13.93 3.40 -5.68
N THR A 150 15.05 3.23 -4.98
CA THR A 150 16.37 3.60 -5.50
C THR A 150 16.93 2.51 -6.40
N PRO A 151 17.86 2.85 -7.33
CA PRO A 151 18.66 1.87 -8.03
C PRO A 151 19.41 0.93 -7.06
N PHE A 152 19.92 -0.17 -7.60
CA PHE A 152 20.79 -1.08 -6.85
C PHE A 152 21.96 -0.33 -6.20
N SER A 153 22.24 -0.66 -4.94
CA SER A 153 23.39 -0.19 -4.16
C SER A 153 23.84 -1.31 -3.24
N GLU A 154 25.15 -1.49 -3.07
CA GLU A 154 25.72 -2.40 -2.06
C GLU A 154 25.40 -1.93 -0.64
N GLU A 155 25.22 -0.62 -0.46
CA GLU A 155 24.78 0.00 0.79
C GLU A 155 23.47 0.76 0.54
N PRO A 156 22.31 0.08 0.67
CA PRO A 156 21.03 0.73 0.46
C PRO A 156 20.75 1.76 1.57
N PRO A 157 20.03 2.85 1.29
CA PRO A 157 19.69 3.84 2.30
C PRO A 157 18.86 3.22 3.43
N VAL A 158 19.06 3.70 4.65
CA VAL A 158 18.23 3.38 5.81
C VAL A 158 17.37 4.59 6.13
N PHE A 159 16.08 4.37 6.32
CA PHE A 159 15.11 5.39 6.66
C PHE A 159 14.62 5.20 8.08
N THR A 160 14.47 6.30 8.81
CA THR A 160 13.78 6.30 10.10
C THR A 160 12.29 6.08 9.88
N ASN A 161 11.70 5.14 10.62
CA ASN A 161 10.27 4.85 10.60
C ASN A 161 9.61 5.42 11.88
N PHE A 162 8.79 4.64 12.58
CA PHE A 162 8.18 5.08 13.84
C PHE A 162 9.12 4.89 15.04
N GLY A 163 9.37 5.95 15.80
CA GLY A 163 10.23 5.90 16.98
C GLY A 163 11.68 5.52 16.64
N SER A 164 12.19 4.46 17.27
CA SER A 164 13.54 3.93 16.99
C SER A 164 13.59 2.94 15.84
N GLN A 165 12.45 2.62 15.19
CA GLN A 165 12.41 1.67 14.10
C GLN A 165 13.09 2.24 12.85
N GLN A 166 13.82 1.37 12.15
CA GLN A 166 14.47 1.67 10.88
C GLN A 166 13.94 0.73 9.80
N ILE A 167 13.82 1.25 8.58
CA ILE A 167 13.37 0.51 7.41
C ILE A 167 14.30 0.74 6.22
N ARG A 168 14.44 -0.27 5.37
CA ARG A 168 15.26 -0.26 4.17
C ARG A 168 14.59 -1.09 3.08
N LEU A 169 14.66 -0.60 1.83
CA LEU A 169 14.34 -1.40 0.64
C LEU A 169 15.63 -1.92 0.03
N ILE A 170 15.65 -3.20 -0.31
CA ILE A 170 16.81 -3.87 -0.92
C ILE A 170 16.39 -4.35 -2.31
N HIS A 171 17.14 -3.93 -3.32
CA HIS A 171 17.02 -4.49 -4.66
C HIS A 171 17.94 -5.71 -4.77
N ALA A 172 17.36 -6.91 -4.73
CA ALA A 172 18.08 -8.16 -4.84
C ALA A 172 17.22 -9.21 -5.57
N PRO A 173 17.82 -10.24 -6.19
CA PRO A 173 17.09 -11.39 -6.68
C PRO A 173 16.27 -12.00 -5.54
N VAL A 174 15.01 -12.32 -5.80
CA VAL A 174 14.17 -12.94 -4.78
C VAL A 174 14.63 -14.38 -4.58
N PRO A 175 14.81 -14.83 -3.32
CA PRO A 175 15.23 -16.20 -3.06
C PRO A 175 14.29 -17.21 -3.74
N PRO A 176 14.81 -18.38 -4.17
CA PRO A 176 13.99 -19.50 -4.59
C PRO A 176 12.92 -19.82 -3.53
N GLU A 177 11.76 -20.30 -3.97
CA GLU A 177 10.69 -20.79 -3.10
C GLU A 177 11.26 -21.80 -2.10
N ASN A 178 10.91 -21.66 -0.83
CA ASN A 178 11.44 -22.45 0.29
C ASN A 178 12.84 -22.14 0.84
N GLN A 179 13.43 -20.98 0.54
CA GLN A 179 14.64 -20.51 1.25
C GLN A 179 14.36 -19.36 2.23
N GLU A 180 15.08 -19.34 3.36
CA GLU A 180 14.99 -18.27 4.35
C GLU A 180 15.49 -16.95 3.75
N SER A 181 14.72 -15.88 3.95
CA SER A 181 15.22 -14.52 3.76
C SER A 181 16.40 -14.30 4.73
N PRO A 182 17.49 -13.62 4.34
CA PRO A 182 18.59 -13.35 5.27
C PRO A 182 18.04 -12.65 6.51
N ALA A 183 18.41 -13.20 7.68
CA ALA A 183 17.91 -12.77 8.97
C ALA A 183 18.08 -11.24 9.11
N ALA A 184 16.97 -10.54 9.25
CA ALA A 184 17.04 -9.15 9.65
C ALA A 184 17.60 -9.12 11.08
N THR A 185 18.73 -8.43 11.27
CA THR A 185 19.27 -8.18 12.60
C THR A 185 18.20 -7.49 13.43
N GLN A 186 18.12 -7.77 14.74
CA GLN A 186 16.99 -7.54 15.67
C GLN A 186 16.33 -6.12 15.71
N SER A 187 16.71 -5.16 14.87
CA SER A 187 16.07 -3.84 14.75
C SER A 187 15.67 -3.43 13.32
N LEU A 188 15.75 -4.33 12.33
CA LEU A 188 15.47 -4.02 10.93
C LEU A 188 14.25 -4.80 10.43
N SER A 189 13.23 -4.12 9.91
CA SER A 189 12.18 -4.76 9.12
C SER A 189 12.60 -4.72 7.65
N SER A 190 12.91 -5.88 7.05
CA SER A 190 13.19 -6.00 5.62
C SER A 190 11.92 -6.37 4.88
N GLN A 191 11.40 -5.48 4.02
CA GLN A 191 10.30 -5.80 3.13
C GLN A 191 10.85 -6.26 1.78
N TYR A 192 10.55 -7.50 1.40
CA TYR A 192 10.88 -8.03 0.08
C TYR A 192 9.68 -7.85 -0.85
N ALA A 193 9.85 -7.07 -1.91
CA ALA A 193 8.89 -6.97 -3.00
C ALA A 193 9.46 -7.71 -4.24
N LYS A 194 8.71 -8.67 -4.77
CA LYS A 194 8.89 -9.17 -6.14
C LYS A 194 8.35 -8.12 -7.10
N PHE A 195 9.18 -7.74 -8.05
CA PHE A 195 8.82 -6.95 -9.20
C PHE A 195 8.69 -7.91 -10.38
N VAL A 196 7.50 -7.94 -10.99
CA VAL A 196 7.36 -8.51 -12.33
C VAL A 196 7.60 -7.31 -13.25
N ASP A 197 8.72 -7.30 -13.96
CA ASP A 197 8.81 -6.47 -15.16
C ASP A 197 7.79 -7.05 -16.14
N GLU A 198 6.58 -6.50 -16.18
CA GLU A 198 5.57 -6.93 -17.14
C GLU A 198 6.02 -6.52 -18.55
N GLU A 199 6.45 -7.51 -19.35
CA GLU A 199 6.07 -7.48 -20.75
C GLU A 199 4.53 -7.47 -20.84
N PRO A 200 3.94 -6.73 -21.80
CA PRO A 200 2.51 -6.48 -21.82
C PRO A 200 1.73 -7.77 -22.10
N GLN A 201 1.21 -8.40 -21.06
CA GLN A 201 0.21 -9.46 -21.22
C GLN A 201 -1.15 -8.81 -21.46
N ARG A 202 -1.59 -8.93 -22.72
CA ARG A 202 -2.97 -8.70 -23.14
C ARG A 202 -3.89 -9.64 -22.34
N PHE A 203 -4.91 -9.07 -21.73
CA PHE A 203 -6.19 -9.73 -21.51
C PHE A 203 -7.23 -9.07 -22.41
#